data_AF-A0AAV4FVI0-F1
#
_entry.id   AF-A0AAV4FVI0-F1
#
_cell.length_a   1.000
_cell.length_b   1.000
_cell.length_c   1.000
_cell.angle_alpha   90.00
_cell.angle_beta   90.00
_cell.angle_gamma   90.00
#
_symmetry.space_group_name_H-M   'P 1'
#
loop_
_entity.id
_entity.type
_entity.pdbx_description
1 polymer ?
#
loop_
_entity_poly.entity_id
_entity_poly.type
_entity_poly.pdbx_seq_one_letter_code
_entity_poly.pdbx_strand_id
1 'polypeptide(L)'
;MHPHEKEGMVVPCVEEEQETRKHRFKFEVDKLKDPNILTTLQAIIGGRFAPLLVLDNDQDLTPDDLVETFNETISEEASKLLGKPRVKKKKWMTDEILALCDQRRSLKKRQKDPKGGKQCREANLKVKRSAPV
;
A
#
# COMPACT_ATOMS: atom_id res chain seq x y z
N MET A 1 52.03 -28.84 28.13
CA MET A 1 51.09 -27.71 28.14
C MET A 1 50.31 -27.76 26.84
N HIS A 2 48.98 -27.71 26.92
CA HIS A 2 48.04 -27.87 25.81
C HIS A 2 48.27 -26.86 24.67
N PRO A 3 47.78 -27.18 23.47
CA PRO A 3 46.59 -26.45 23.05
C PRO A 3 45.46 -27.39 22.62
N HIS A 4 44.33 -27.21 23.27
CA HIS A 4 43.03 -27.77 22.92
C HIS A 4 42.57 -27.20 21.57
N GLU A 5 42.18 -28.11 20.69
CA GLU A 5 41.32 -27.85 19.54
C GLU A 5 40.01 -27.25 20.07
N LYS A 6 39.73 -26.00 19.70
CA LYS A 6 38.43 -25.38 19.98
C LYS A 6 37.51 -25.72 18.81
N GLU A 7 36.65 -26.71 19.04
CA GLU A 7 35.48 -27.00 18.23
C GLU A 7 34.65 -25.74 18.06
N GLY A 8 34.42 -25.38 16.79
CA GLY A 8 33.51 -24.32 16.40
C GLY A 8 32.07 -24.74 16.69
N MET A 9 31.56 -24.32 17.84
CA MET A 9 30.15 -24.47 18.19
C MET A 9 29.33 -23.50 17.34
N VAL A 10 28.74 -24.04 16.26
CA VAL A 10 27.74 -23.34 15.45
C VAL A 10 26.48 -23.23 16.31
N VAL A 11 26.25 -22.04 16.86
CA VAL A 11 24.97 -21.69 17.47
C VAL A 11 23.96 -21.54 16.33
N PRO A 12 22.92 -22.39 16.24
CA PRO A 12 21.85 -22.14 15.30
C PRO A 12 21.11 -20.87 15.74
N CYS A 13 21.16 -19.84 14.91
CA CYS A 13 20.27 -18.69 15.02
C CYS A 13 18.84 -19.22 14.98
N VAL A 14 18.18 -19.20 16.14
CA VAL A 14 16.74 -19.39 16.26
C VAL A 14 16.12 -18.28 15.42
N GLU A 15 15.46 -18.67 14.34
CA GLU A 15 14.66 -17.76 13.51
C GLU A 15 13.55 -17.21 14.41
N GLU A 16 13.73 -15.97 14.88
CA GLU A 16 12.67 -15.20 15.53
C GLU A 16 11.49 -15.17 14.57
N GLU A 17 10.43 -15.85 14.97
CA GLU A 17 9.12 -15.84 14.35
C GLU A 17 8.67 -14.38 14.25
N GLN A 18 8.74 -13.82 13.03
CA GLN A 18 8.33 -12.45 12.78
C GLN A 18 6.82 -12.36 12.97
N GLU A 19 6.43 -11.90 14.16
CA GLU A 19 5.07 -11.47 14.47
C GLU A 19 4.59 -10.57 13.31
N THR A 20 3.60 -11.07 12.57
CA THR A 20 3.07 -10.40 11.38
C THR A 20 2.47 -9.08 11.84
N ARG A 21 3.25 -8.01 11.69
CA ARG A 21 2.78 -6.64 11.93
C ARG A 21 1.50 -6.47 11.13
N LYS A 22 0.34 -6.56 11.81
CA LYS A 22 -0.98 -6.28 11.25
C LYS A 22 -0.84 -4.98 10.49
N HIS A 23 -0.80 -5.08 9.17
CA HIS A 23 -0.54 -3.93 8.31
C HIS A 23 -1.73 -3.01 8.50
N ARG A 24 -1.61 -2.02 9.39
CA ARG A 24 -2.56 -0.93 9.49
C ARG A 24 -2.46 -0.16 8.18
N PHE A 25 -3.28 -0.56 7.22
CA PHE A 25 -3.46 0.17 5.97
C PHE A 25 -3.96 1.55 6.35
N LYS A 26 -3.07 2.53 6.28
CA LYS A 26 -3.47 3.93 6.37
C LYS A 26 -4.14 4.23 5.03
N PHE A 27 -5.34 4.78 5.04
CA PHE A 27 -6.07 5.24 3.85
C PHE A 27 -6.05 6.76 3.79
N GLU A 28 -6.19 7.32 2.58
CA GLU A 28 -6.36 8.77 2.40
C GLU A 28 -7.80 9.18 2.71
N VAL A 29 -8.13 9.23 4.01
CA VAL A 29 -9.48 9.56 4.52
C VAL A 29 -9.98 10.95 4.11
N ASP A 30 -9.09 11.86 3.71
CA ASP A 30 -9.51 13.17 3.16
C ASP A 30 -10.37 13.03 1.90
N LYS A 31 -10.18 11.96 1.11
CA LYS A 31 -11.01 11.69 -0.06
C LYS A 31 -12.44 11.29 0.29
N LEU A 32 -12.69 10.80 1.52
CA LEU A 32 -14.06 10.50 1.98
C LEU A 32 -14.90 11.77 2.21
N LYS A 33 -14.27 12.96 2.21
CA LYS A 33 -15.00 14.23 2.22
C LYS A 33 -15.74 14.49 0.91
N ASP A 34 -15.33 13.83 -0.18
CA ASP A 34 -16.06 13.87 -1.44
C ASP A 34 -17.29 12.93 -1.34
N PRO A 35 -18.52 13.47 -1.41
CA PRO A 35 -19.73 12.67 -1.31
C PRO A 35 -19.81 11.60 -2.41
N ASN A 36 -19.27 11.85 -3.61
CA ASN A 36 -19.28 10.87 -4.69
C ASN A 36 -18.43 9.65 -4.35
N ILE A 37 -17.26 9.87 -3.73
CA ILE A 37 -16.36 8.81 -3.29
C ILE A 37 -17.01 8.02 -2.15
N LEU A 38 -17.63 8.71 -1.19
CA LEU A 38 -18.33 8.08 -0.09
C LEU A 38 -19.48 7.19 -0.58
N THR A 39 -20.35 7.71 -1.44
CA THR A 39 -21.48 6.96 -2.00
C THR A 39 -21.01 5.77 -2.83
N THR A 40 -19.95 5.94 -3.61
CA THR A 40 -19.37 4.84 -4.40
C THR A 40 -18.84 3.73 -3.50
N LEU A 41 -18.12 4.07 -2.43
CA LEU A 41 -17.61 3.08 -1.47
C LEU A 41 -18.75 2.32 -0.79
N GLN A 42 -19.78 3.05 -0.34
CA GLN A 42 -20.97 2.44 0.27
C GLN A 42 -21.70 1.50 -0.68
N ALA A 43 -21.86 1.89 -1.94
CA ALA A 43 -22.50 1.04 -2.95
C ALA A 43 -21.70 -0.24 -3.23
N ILE A 44 -20.37 -0.15 -3.29
CA ILE A 44 -19.49 -1.32 -3.51
C ILE A 44 -19.57 -2.28 -2.32
N ILE A 45 -19.45 -1.76 -1.10
CA ILE A 45 -19.54 -2.57 0.12
C ILE A 45 -20.93 -3.19 0.22
N GLY A 46 -21.99 -2.38 0.08
CA GLY A 46 -23.36 -2.86 0.11
C GLY A 46 -23.63 -3.94 -0.94
N GLY A 47 -23.12 -3.78 -2.16
CA GLY A 47 -23.28 -4.77 -3.23
C GLY A 47 -22.56 -6.09 -2.96
N ARG A 48 -21.34 -6.05 -2.39
CA ARG A 48 -20.58 -7.28 -2.07
C ARG A 48 -21.19 -8.08 -0.92
N PHE A 49 -21.81 -7.41 0.05
CA PHE A 49 -22.39 -8.06 1.24
C PHE A 49 -23.90 -8.26 1.16
N ALA A 50 -24.61 -7.68 0.18
CA ALA A 50 -26.04 -7.90 -0.02
C ALA A 50 -26.45 -9.38 -0.08
N PRO A 51 -25.70 -10.29 -0.74
CA PRO A 51 -26.04 -11.71 -0.74
C PRO A 51 -25.99 -12.36 0.64
N LEU A 52 -25.08 -11.91 1.52
CA LEU A 52 -24.94 -12.44 2.89
C LEU A 52 -26.11 -12.02 3.80
N LEU A 53 -26.87 -10.98 3.43
CA LEU A 53 -28.10 -10.59 4.12
C LEU A 53 -29.31 -11.43 3.71
N VAL A 54 -29.20 -12.18 2.60
CA VAL A 54 -30.29 -13.01 2.04
C VAL A 54 -30.10 -14.49 2.37
N LEU A 55 -28.88 -14.89 2.77
CA LEU A 55 -28.59 -16.25 3.20
C LEU A 55 -28.98 -16.41 4.68
N ASP A 56 -30.08 -17.13 4.93
CA ASP A 56 -30.38 -17.66 6.25
C ASP A 56 -29.31 -18.69 6.62
N ASN A 57 -28.43 -18.35 7.58
CA ASN A 57 -27.59 -19.17 8.50
C ASN A 57 -27.03 -20.57 8.09
N ASP A 58 -27.07 -20.99 6.83
CA ASP A 58 -26.72 -22.36 6.39
C ASP A 58 -25.23 -22.52 6.03
N GLN A 59 -24.39 -21.52 6.30
CA GLN A 59 -22.94 -21.61 6.13
C GLN A 59 -22.28 -21.74 7.50
N ASP A 60 -21.43 -22.77 7.66
CA ASP A 60 -20.50 -22.99 8.78
C ASP A 60 -19.39 -21.91 8.85
N LEU A 61 -19.71 -20.65 8.56
CA LEU A 61 -18.81 -19.53 8.76
C LEU A 61 -18.97 -19.05 10.19
N THR A 62 -17.87 -19.07 10.94
CA THR A 62 -17.90 -18.48 12.27
C THR A 62 -18.06 -16.96 12.15
N PRO A 63 -18.65 -16.29 13.17
CA PRO A 63 -18.73 -14.83 13.19
C PRO A 63 -17.38 -14.15 13.00
N ASP A 64 -16.29 -14.77 13.47
CA ASP A 64 -14.93 -14.26 13.35
C ASP A 64 -14.43 -14.30 11.90
N ASP A 65 -14.67 -15.39 11.18
CA ASP A 65 -14.31 -15.52 9.75
C ASP A 65 -15.03 -14.47 8.89
N LEU A 66 -16.29 -14.18 9.23
CA LEU A 66 -17.09 -13.17 8.54
C LEU A 66 -16.53 -11.76 8.78
N VAL A 67 -16.13 -11.46 10.00
CA VAL A 67 -15.52 -10.17 10.37
C VAL A 67 -14.16 -10.00 9.69
N GLU A 68 -13.35 -11.05 9.62
CA GLU A 68 -12.07 -11.02 8.91
C GLU A 68 -12.29 -10.75 7.41
N THR A 69 -13.14 -11.55 6.77
CA THR A 69 -13.49 -11.38 5.35
C THR A 69 -14.04 -9.99 5.06
N PHE A 70 -14.86 -9.45 5.96
CA PHE A 70 -15.39 -8.09 5.86
C PHE A 70 -14.28 -7.04 5.91
N ASN A 71 -13.40 -7.13 6.90
CA ASN A 71 -12.28 -6.19 7.05
C ASN A 71 -11.32 -6.24 5.85
N GLU A 72 -11.04 -7.43 5.32
CA GLU A 72 -10.21 -7.60 4.13
C GLU A 72 -10.86 -6.98 2.90
N THR A 73 -12.14 -7.29 2.65
CA THR A 73 -12.88 -6.77 1.50
C THR A 73 -12.98 -5.24 1.54
N ILE A 74 -13.30 -4.67 2.71
CA ILE A 74 -13.32 -3.21 2.89
C ILE A 74 -11.93 -2.64 2.66
N SER A 75 -10.89 -3.26 3.20
CA SER A 75 -9.52 -2.76 3.05
C SER A 75 -9.06 -2.79 1.60
N GLU A 76 -9.43 -3.82 0.84
CA GLU A 76 -9.11 -3.94 -0.58
C GLU A 76 -9.81 -2.86 -1.41
N GLU A 77 -11.12 -2.69 -1.21
CA GLU A 77 -11.92 -1.70 -1.95
C GLU A 77 -11.57 -0.27 -1.55
N ALA A 78 -11.34 -0.01 -0.26
CA ALA A 78 -10.83 1.26 0.23
C ALA A 78 -9.43 1.55 -0.33
N SER A 79 -8.57 0.55 -0.49
CA SER A 79 -7.24 0.71 -1.10
C SER A 79 -7.35 1.09 -2.58
N LYS A 80 -8.32 0.52 -3.32
CA LYS A 80 -8.58 0.88 -4.72
C LYS A 80 -9.13 2.29 -4.87
N LEU A 81 -10.08 2.67 -4.03
CA LEU A 81 -10.83 3.93 -4.14
C LEU A 81 -10.11 5.11 -3.48
N LEU A 82 -9.66 4.95 -2.24
CA LEU A 82 -8.98 6.00 -1.47
C LEU A 82 -7.49 6.03 -1.77
N GLY A 83 -6.89 4.90 -2.13
CA GLY A 83 -5.45 4.80 -2.36
C GLY A 83 -4.63 4.87 -1.06
N LYS A 84 -3.31 4.85 -1.23
CA LYS A 84 -2.37 4.97 -0.12
C LYS A 84 -2.12 6.44 0.21
N PRO A 85 -2.12 6.84 1.49
CA PRO A 85 -1.80 8.19 1.90
C PRO A 85 -0.36 8.48 1.52
N ARG A 86 -0.18 9.58 0.80
CA ARG A 86 1.14 10.04 0.39
C ARG A 86 1.83 10.65 1.61
N VAL A 87 2.81 9.93 2.15
CA VAL A 87 3.64 10.46 3.23
C VAL A 87 4.58 11.54 2.67
N LYS A 88 4.29 12.80 2.98
CA LYS A 88 5.17 13.94 2.72
C LYS A 88 6.33 13.91 3.72
N LYS A 89 7.47 13.33 3.32
CA LYS A 89 8.66 13.23 4.20
C LYS A 89 9.35 14.57 4.47
N LYS A 90 9.15 15.55 3.59
CA LYS A 90 9.78 16.87 3.66
C LYS A 90 8.76 17.96 3.35
N LYS A 91 8.89 19.12 4.01
CA LYS A 91 7.94 20.25 3.87
C LYS A 91 7.85 20.80 2.46
N TRP A 92 8.93 20.74 1.68
CA TRP A 92 8.93 21.16 0.28
C TRP A 92 8.23 20.19 -0.68
N MET A 93 7.83 19.00 -0.21
CA MET A 93 7.24 17.97 -1.05
C MET A 93 5.75 18.25 -1.26
N THR A 94 5.47 19.17 -2.18
CA THR A 94 4.10 19.51 -2.60
C THR A 94 3.45 18.36 -3.39
N ASP A 95 2.12 18.38 -3.53
CA ASP A 95 1.40 17.36 -4.29
C ASP A 95 1.77 17.35 -5.77
N GLU A 96 2.15 18.51 -6.32
CA GLU A 96 2.71 18.66 -7.66
C GLU A 96 4.05 17.91 -7.81
N ILE A 97 4.97 18.09 -6.85
CA ILE A 97 6.27 17.39 -6.86
C ILE A 97 6.07 15.88 -6.73
N LEU A 98 5.11 15.44 -5.92
CA LEU A 98 4.75 14.03 -5.78
C LEU A 98 4.18 13.47 -7.09
N ALA A 99 3.30 14.21 -7.77
CA ALA A 99 2.76 13.82 -9.08
C ALA A 99 3.88 13.69 -10.13
N LEU A 100 4.83 14.62 -10.17
CA LEU A 100 6.02 14.54 -11.03
C LEU A 100 6.89 13.32 -10.71
N CYS A 101 7.01 12.94 -9.43
CA CYS A 101 7.73 11.74 -9.03
C CYS A 101 7.04 10.44 -9.50
N ASP A 102 5.71 10.41 -9.48
CA ASP A 102 4.93 9.27 -9.97
C ASP A 102 4.99 9.17 -11.49
N GLN A 103 4.90 10.30 -12.20
CA GLN A 103 5.15 10.38 -13.64
C GLN A 103 6.56 9.88 -13.98
N ARG A 104 7.57 10.27 -13.21
CA ARG A 104 8.95 9.76 -13.41
C ARG A 104 9.02 8.26 -13.20
N ARG A 105 8.35 7.70 -12.18
CA ARG A 105 8.32 6.25 -11.91
C ARG A 105 7.63 5.47 -13.04
N SER A 106 6.53 5.97 -13.59
CA SER A 106 5.84 5.31 -14.71
C SER A 106 6.67 5.36 -15.99
N LEU A 107 7.34 6.49 -16.27
CA LEU A 107 8.22 6.64 -17.42
C LEU A 107 9.51 5.83 -17.32
N LYS A 108 10.01 5.58 -16.11
CA LYS A 108 11.20 4.73 -15.90
C LYS A 108 10.95 3.29 -16.36
N LYS A 109 9.71 2.79 -16.32
CA LYS A 109 9.34 1.47 -16.86
C LYS A 109 9.52 1.40 -18.39
N ARG A 110 9.46 2.54 -19.08
CA ARG A 110 9.66 2.70 -20.54
C ARG A 110 10.98 3.40 -20.87
N GLN A 111 11.96 3.36 -19.96
CA GLN A 111 13.22 4.08 -20.12
C GLN A 111 14.07 3.57 -21.30
N LYS A 112 13.90 2.30 -21.68
CA LYS A 112 14.59 1.70 -22.82
C LYS A 112 14.07 2.24 -24.16
N ASP A 113 12.87 2.79 -24.20
CA ASP A 113 12.36 3.49 -25.38
C ASP A 113 12.96 4.90 -25.47
N PRO A 114 13.47 5.32 -26.64
CA PRO A 114 14.08 6.64 -26.81
C PRO A 114 13.12 7.79 -26.45
N LYS A 115 11.82 7.61 -26.70
CA LYS A 115 10.76 8.57 -26.32
C LYS A 115 10.52 8.59 -24.81
N GLY A 116 10.52 7.43 -24.14
CA GLY A 116 10.33 7.33 -22.69
C GLY A 116 11.52 7.87 -21.90
N GLY A 117 12.74 7.67 -22.41
CA GLY A 117 13.97 8.24 -21.86
C GLY A 117 13.97 9.77 -21.84
N LYS A 118 13.54 10.42 -22.94
CA LYS A 118 13.43 11.90 -23.01
C LYS A 118 12.42 12.44 -22.01
N GLN A 119 11.22 11.86 -21.96
CA GLN A 119 10.16 12.27 -21.02
C GLN A 119 10.60 12.09 -19.55
N CYS A 120 11.34 11.03 -19.23
CA CYS A 120 11.85 10.80 -17.88
C CYS A 120 12.87 11.87 -17.46
N ARG A 121 13.74 12.31 -18.37
CA ARG A 121 14.70 13.41 -18.12
C ARG A 121 13.98 14.74 -17.90
N GLU A 122 12.97 15.05 -18.70
CA GLU A 122 12.16 16.27 -18.56
C GLU A 122 11.42 16.32 -17.23
N ALA A 123 10.78 15.21 -16.82
CA ALA A 123 10.15 15.10 -15.51
C ALA A 123 11.17 15.31 -14.37
N ASN A 124 12.37 14.76 -14.49
CA ASN A 124 13.43 14.94 -13.49
C ASN A 124 13.92 16.40 -13.39
N LEU A 125 14.01 17.11 -14.53
CA LEU A 125 14.36 18.54 -14.55
C LEU A 125 13.28 19.39 -13.88
N LYS A 126 12.00 19.09 -14.12
CA LYS A 126 10.88 19.78 -13.46
C LYS A 126 10.94 19.58 -11.94
N VAL A 127 11.13 18.35 -11.46
CA VAL A 127 11.31 18.08 -10.01
C VAL A 127 12.47 18.88 -9.42
N LYS A 128 13.62 18.95 -10.11
CA LYS A 128 14.78 19.72 -9.64
C LYS A 128 14.55 21.22 -9.61
N ARG A 129 13.75 21.78 -10.52
CA ARG A 129 13.41 23.21 -10.57
C ARG A 129 12.37 23.60 -9.53
N SER A 130 11.42 22.71 -9.26
CA SER A 130 10.33 22.96 -8.30
C SER A 130 10.74 22.68 -6.85
N ALA A 131 11.82 21.94 -6.62
CA ALA A 131 12.38 21.76 -5.29
C ALA A 131 13.18 23.01 -4.86
N PRO A 132 12.83 23.67 -3.75
CA PRO A 132 13.66 24.72 -3.18
C PRO A 132 15.00 24.12 -2.74
N VAL A 133 16.09 24.80 -3.10
CA VAL A 133 17.46 24.51 -2.66
C VAL A 133 17.59 24.78 -1.17
#